data_AF-A0A800FZT4-F1
#
_entry.id   AF-A0A800FZT4-F1
#
_cell.length_a   1.000
_cell.length_b   1.000
_cell.length_c   1.000
_cell.angle_alpha   90.00
_cell.angle_beta   90.00
_cell.angle_gamma   90.00
#
_symmetry.space_group_name_H-M   'P 1'
#
loop_
_entity.id
_entity.type
_entity.pdbx_description
1 polymer ?
#
loop_
_entity_poly.entity_id
_entity_poly.type
_entity_poly.pdbx_seq_one_letter_code
_entity_poly.pdbx_strand_id
1 'polypeptide(L)' 'MKKLMVVLLAITFGVVLYKCVDLPDPMGGSAELNGESISGDIKTCLYEFATREYTRTVGLEEDCPSSIEFEF' A
#
# COMPACT_ATOMS: atom_id res chain seq x y z
N MET A 1 42.45 -8.06 -21.92
CA MET A 1 41.28 -8.90 -21.51
C MET A 1 40.79 -8.60 -20.08
N LYS A 2 41.67 -8.34 -19.11
CA LYS A 2 41.28 -8.13 -17.69
C LYS A 2 40.42 -6.88 -17.41
N LYS A 3 40.67 -5.78 -18.14
CA LYS A 3 39.91 -4.52 -18.02
C LYS A 3 38.45 -4.65 -18.47
N LEU A 4 38.19 -5.45 -19.50
CA LEU A 4 36.84 -5.65 -20.06
C LEU A 4 35.92 -6.39 -19.09
N MET A 5 36.47 -7.36 -18.37
CA MET A 5 35.76 -8.16 -17.36
C MET A 5 35.36 -7.32 -16.13
N VAL A 6 36.20 -6.37 -15.72
CA VAL A 6 35.90 -5.43 -14.62
C VAL A 6 34.77 -4.46 -15.00
N VAL A 7 34.74 -3.99 -16.26
CA VAL A 7 33.67 -3.12 -16.77
C VAL A 7 32.34 -3.86 -16.79
N LEU A 8 32.33 -5.10 -17.28
CA LEU A 8 31.11 -5.94 -17.28
C LEU A 8 30.59 -6.20 -15.86
N LEU A 9 31.49 -6.49 -14.90
CA LEU A 9 31.14 -6.65 -13.48
C LEU A 9 30.60 -5.37 -12.86
N ALA A 10 31.18 -4.21 -13.16
CA ALA A 10 30.71 -2.93 -12.63
C ALA A 10 29.33 -2.56 -13.20
N ILE A 11 29.07 -2.86 -14.48
CA ILE A 11 27.76 -2.65 -15.10
C ILE A 11 26.74 -3.59 -14.47
N THR A 12 27.01 -4.90 -14.35
CA THR A 12 26.06 -5.83 -13.73
C THR A 12 25.83 -5.53 -12.25
N PHE A 13 26.85 -5.10 -11.49
CA PHE A 13 26.66 -4.65 -10.10
C PHE A 13 25.89 -3.34 -10.01
N GLY A 14 26.22 -2.33 -10.82
CA GLY A 14 25.43 -1.11 -10.92
C GLY A 14 23.98 -1.38 -11.32
N VAL A 15 23.78 -2.45 -12.11
CA VAL A 15 22.48 -2.98 -12.50
C VAL A 15 21.70 -3.63 -11.39
N VAL A 16 22.36 -4.44 -10.58
CA VAL A 16 21.73 -5.02 -9.40
C VAL A 16 21.43 -3.94 -8.36
N LEU A 17 22.32 -2.96 -8.17
CA LEU A 17 22.12 -1.85 -7.24
C LEU A 17 20.98 -0.92 -7.65
N TYR A 18 20.78 -0.64 -8.95
CA TYR A 18 19.63 0.20 -9.37
C TYR A 18 18.28 -0.50 -9.19
N LYS A 19 18.25 -1.83 -9.08
CA LYS A 19 17.03 -2.57 -8.72
C LYS A 19 16.72 -2.53 -7.23
N CYS A 20 17.67 -2.07 -6.42
CA CYS A 20 17.49 -1.66 -5.03
C CYS A 20 17.29 -0.14 -4.91
N VAL A 21 16.83 0.54 -5.97
CA VAL A 21 16.14 1.81 -5.78
C VAL A 21 14.81 1.44 -5.14
N ASP A 22 14.75 1.53 -3.81
CA ASP A 22 13.51 1.66 -3.08
C ASP A 22 12.71 2.76 -3.79
N LEU A 23 11.70 2.36 -4.59
CA LEU A 23 10.64 3.29 -4.93
C LEU A 23 10.18 3.85 -3.58
N PRO A 24 9.98 5.17 -3.46
CA PRO A 24 9.32 5.68 -2.27
C PRO A 24 8.03 4.86 -2.13
N ASP A 25 7.91 4.07 -1.06
CA ASP A 25 6.62 3.49 -0.68
C ASP A 25 5.64 4.67 -0.79
N PRO A 26 4.56 4.57 -1.58
CA PRO A 26 3.52 5.57 -1.51
C PRO A 26 3.23 5.67 -0.02
N MET A 27 3.46 6.85 0.57
CA MET A 27 3.29 7.05 1.99
C MET A 27 1.83 6.70 2.24
N GLY A 28 1.51 5.49 2.66
CA GLY A 28 0.22 4.90 2.40
C GLY A 28 0.20 3.48 2.91
N GLY A 29 -0.97 2.90 3.00
CA GLY A 29 -1.14 1.58 3.59
C GLY A 29 -2.52 1.01 3.36
N SER A 30 -2.71 -0.20 3.85
CA SER A 30 -3.98 -0.92 3.81
C SER A 30 -4.57 -0.95 5.21
N ALA A 31 -5.77 -0.39 5.41
CA ALA A 31 -6.51 -0.45 6.67
C ALA A 31 -7.59 -1.52 6.62
N GLU A 32 -7.68 -2.33 7.66
CA GLU A 32 -8.57 -3.49 7.74
C GLU A 32 -9.91 -3.15 8.41
N LEU A 33 -10.99 -3.76 7.91
CA LEU A 33 -12.33 -3.55 8.45
C LEU A 33 -12.39 -4.01 9.92
N ASN A 34 -12.66 -3.08 10.82
CA ASN A 34 -12.77 -3.30 12.26
C ASN A 34 -14.22 -3.30 12.75
N GLY A 35 -15.11 -2.63 12.02
CA GLY A 35 -16.53 -2.60 12.40
C GLY A 35 -17.42 -1.91 11.40
N GLU A 36 -18.72 -2.03 11.66
CA GLU A 36 -19.76 -1.44 10.83
C GLU A 36 -20.83 -0.79 11.73
N SER A 37 -21.37 0.34 11.30
CA SER A 37 -22.49 1.01 11.94
C SER A 37 -23.52 1.41 10.88
N ILE A 38 -24.78 1.05 11.10
CA ILE A 38 -25.88 1.38 10.19
C ILE A 38 -26.64 2.57 10.73
N SER A 39 -26.92 3.55 9.86
CA SER A 39 -27.73 4.72 10.19
C SER A 39 -28.69 5.02 9.04
N GLY A 40 -29.98 4.69 9.22
CA GLY A 40 -30.96 4.79 8.14
C GLY A 40 -30.57 3.90 6.96
N ASP A 41 -30.45 4.50 5.77
CA ASP A 41 -30.17 3.79 4.51
C ASP A 41 -28.67 3.74 4.16
N ILE A 42 -27.80 4.14 5.09
CA ILE A 42 -26.34 4.10 4.90
C ILE A 42 -25.66 3.19 5.93
N LYS A 43 -24.54 2.61 5.50
CA LYS A 43 -23.64 1.82 6.34
C LYS A 43 -22.29 2.54 6.40
N THR A 44 -21.81 2.75 7.62
CA THR A 44 -20.51 3.34 7.93
C THR A 44 -19.54 2.22 8.29
N CYS A 45 -18.53 2.02 7.45
CA CYS A 45 -17.47 1.04 7.61
C CYS A 45 -16.27 1.69 8.32
N LEU A 46 -15.87 1.12 9.46
CA LEU A 46 -14.75 1.57 10.28
C LEU A 46 -13.54 0.68 10.00
N TYR A 47 -12.42 1.29 9.66
CA TYR A 47 -11.17 0.61 9.35
C TYR A 47 -10.07 1.06 10.29
N GLU A 48 -9.12 0.18 10.59
CA GLU A 48 -7.98 0.48 11.46
C GLU A 48 -6.67 0.15 10.74
N PHE A 49 -5.68 1.05 10.86
CA PHE A 49 -4.29 0.76 10.49
C PHE A 49 -3.35 1.42 11.49
N ALA A 50 -2.48 0.61 12.10
CA ALA A 50 -1.56 1.01 13.16
C ALA A 50 -2.25 1.70 14.34
N THR A 51 -2.26 3.03 14.39
CA THR A 51 -2.91 3.84 15.45
C THR A 51 -3.91 4.83 14.88
N ARG A 52 -4.38 4.60 13.66
CA ARG A 52 -5.30 5.48 12.94
C ARG A 52 -6.55 4.72 12.57
N GLU A 53 -7.67 5.42 12.66
CA GLU A 53 -8.96 4.94 12.20
C GLU A 53 -9.34 5.67 10.91
N TYR A 54 -9.94 4.93 9.99
CA TYR A 54 -10.48 5.43 8.74
C TYR A 54 -11.95 5.06 8.65
N THR A 55 -12.69 5.82 7.87
CA THR A 55 -14.12 5.61 7.72
C THR A 55 -14.52 5.71 6.26
N ARG A 56 -15.37 4.79 5.81
CA ARG A 56 -16.00 4.83 4.49
C ARG A 56 -17.50 4.63 4.64
N THR A 57 -18.29 5.45 3.97
CA THR A 57 -19.74 5.27 3.90
C THR A 57 -20.10 4.56 2.59
N VAL A 58 -20.94 3.54 2.70
CA VAL A 58 -21.49 2.77 1.58
C VAL A 58 -23.03 2.70 1.71
N GLY A 59 -23.72 2.31 0.65
CA GLY A 59 -25.16 2.05 0.71
C GLY A 59 -25.48 0.87 1.64
N LEU A 60 -26.70 0.82 2.19
CA LEU A 60 -27.11 -0.28 3.09
C LEU A 60 -26.99 -1.68 2.44
N GLU A 61 -27.29 -1.77 1.15
CA GLU A 61 -27.20 -3.01 0.36
C GLU A 61 -25.77 -3.35 -0.09
N GLU A 62 -24.82 -2.42 0.09
CA GLU A 62 -23.42 -2.64 -0.22
C GLU A 62 -22.69 -3.23 0.99
N ASP A 63 -21.82 -4.19 0.73
CA ASP A 63 -20.92 -4.74 1.75
C ASP A 63 -19.73 -3.81 1.96
N CYS A 64 -19.29 -3.69 3.22
CA CYS A 64 -18.04 -3.01 3.49
C CYS A 64 -16.89 -3.82 2.88
N PRO A 65 -16.01 -3.20 2.09
CA PRO A 65 -14.76 -3.83 1.69
C PRO A 65 -14.00 -4.35 2.91
N SER A 66 -13.33 -5.49 2.78
CA SER A 66 -12.52 -6.06 3.88
C SER A 66 -11.32 -5.18 4.26
N SER A 67 -10.83 -4.38 3.33
CA SER A 67 -9.77 -3.40 3.55
C SER A 67 -9.90 -2.22 2.58
N ILE A 68 -9.20 -1.13 2.90
CA ILE A 68 -9.06 0.04 2.03
C ILE A 68 -7.59 0.45 1.92
N GLU A 69 -7.19 0.89 0.73
CA GLU A 69 -5.89 1.53 0.53
C GLU A 69 -6.02 3.03 0.78
N PHE A 70 -5.03 3.63 1.43
CA PHE A 70 -4.93 5.08 1.63
C PHE A 70 -3.53 5.57 1.29
N GLU A 71 -3.43 6.84 0.92
CA GLU A 71 -2.20 7.57 0.69
C GLU A 71 -2.20 8.83 1.60
N PHE A 72 -1.01 9.23 2.10
CA PHE A 72 -0.74 10.35 2.99
C PHE A 72 -0.44 11.63 2.19
#